data_AF-A0A1A8BPF9-F1
#
_entry.id   AF-A0A1A8BPF9-F1
#
_cell.length_a   1.000
_cell.length_b   1.000
_cell.length_c   1.000
_cell.angle_alpha   90.00
_cell.angle_beta   90.00
_cell.angle_gamma   90.00
#
_symmetry.space_group_name_H-M   'P 1'
#
loop_
_entity.id
_entity.type
_entity.pdbx_description
1 polymer ?
#
loop_
_entity_poly.entity_id
_entity_poly.type
_entity_poly.pdbx_seq_one_letter_code
_entity_poly.pdbx_strand_id
1 'polypeptide(L)'
;DPELRHSLCLHVLQFPCTFFDGRADMCASLCYEILKCCNSKLSSIRSDAAHLLYFLMKSNFDYTGRRSFVRTHLQVVIAVSQLIADVIGIGSTRFQQSLSIVNNCANSDKSIKHTAFPSDVKDLTKRIRTVLMATEQMKEHENDPEMLVDLQYSLAKSYTSTPELRKTWLDSMARIHNKNGDLSEAAMCYVHVAALVAEYLWRKGMFRQGCSAFRVITPNIDEEAAMMEDVGMQDVHFSEEVLLELLEECTDGLWKAERYELIADIYRLIIPIYEERRDFEKLTHLYDTLHRAYTKVMEVMHTGKRLLGTYFRVAFFGQGFFEDEDGKEYIYKEPKFTPLSEISQRLLKLYSDKFGQENVKIIQDSGKVNPKDLDSKYAYIQVTHVTPYLDDKEVEDRKTDFEKSHNIRRFVFETPFTVSGKKQGGVEEQCKRRTVLTTTHCFPYVKKRIAVMYQHQTDLSPIEVAIDEMSSKVAELRQLCSASEVDMIRLQLKLQGSISVQVNAGPLAYARAFLDDSSAKKYPDNKVKQLKEVFRQFVDACGQALGVNERLIKEDQQEYHDEMKANYRDMIRELSDIMHEQVGTPEHVINQSSGRRCQDSSV
;
A
#
# COMPACT_ATOMS: atom_id res chain seq x y z
N ASP A 1 47.82 -21.20 2.59
CA ASP A 1 48.69 -22.33 2.27
C ASP A 1 48.57 -22.58 0.76
N PRO A 2 49.62 -22.32 -0.02
CA PRO A 2 49.61 -22.49 -1.48
C PRO A 2 49.33 -23.93 -1.92
N GLU A 3 49.71 -24.94 -1.12
CA GLU A 3 49.50 -26.35 -1.42
C GLU A 3 48.02 -26.72 -1.35
N LEU A 4 47.30 -26.16 -0.36
CA LEU A 4 45.85 -26.35 -0.22
C LEU A 4 45.08 -25.75 -1.41
N ARG A 5 45.47 -24.55 -1.86
CA ARG A 5 44.87 -23.91 -3.06
C ARG A 5 45.09 -24.78 -4.29
N HIS A 6 46.31 -25.29 -4.48
CA HIS A 6 46.65 -26.14 -5.62
C HIS A 6 45.86 -27.45 -5.60
N SER A 7 45.75 -28.09 -4.43
CA SER A 7 44.97 -29.32 -4.23
C SER A 7 43.48 -29.11 -4.52
N LEU A 8 42.89 -28.00 -4.04
CA LEU A 8 41.49 -27.64 -4.33
C LEU A 8 41.26 -27.38 -5.83
N CYS A 9 42.16 -26.66 -6.52
CA CYS A 9 42.06 -26.45 -7.95
C CYS A 9 42.13 -27.77 -8.74
N LEU A 10 43.03 -28.68 -8.36
CA LEU A 10 43.15 -30.00 -8.96
C LEU A 10 41.88 -30.83 -8.75
N HIS A 11 41.29 -30.77 -7.55
CA HIS A 11 40.07 -31.51 -7.24
C HIS A 11 38.87 -31.03 -8.07
N VAL A 12 38.71 -29.72 -8.26
CA VAL A 12 37.66 -29.15 -9.13
C VAL A 12 37.85 -29.57 -10.59
N LEU A 13 39.09 -29.64 -11.09
CA LEU A 13 39.37 -30.08 -12.47
C LEU A 13 39.16 -31.58 -12.66
N GLN A 14 39.43 -32.38 -11.63
CA GLN A 14 39.30 -33.82 -11.69
C GLN A 14 37.83 -34.28 -11.59
N PHE A 15 36.99 -33.51 -10.90
CA PHE A 15 35.58 -33.85 -10.66
C PHE A 15 34.62 -32.69 -10.97
N PRO A 16 34.62 -32.13 -12.19
CA PRO A 16 33.81 -30.93 -12.51
C PRO A 16 32.31 -31.19 -12.41
N CYS A 17 31.84 -32.39 -12.77
CA CYS A 17 30.44 -32.79 -12.63
C CYS A 17 29.94 -32.71 -11.18
N THR A 18 30.79 -33.04 -10.20
CA THR A 18 30.41 -32.99 -8.77
C THR A 18 30.13 -31.56 -8.29
N PHE A 19 30.74 -30.56 -8.91
CA PHE A 19 30.53 -29.15 -8.57
C PHE A 19 29.44 -28.50 -9.42
N PHE A 20 29.40 -28.83 -10.71
CA PHE A 20 28.62 -28.08 -11.71
C PHE A 20 27.39 -28.83 -12.25
N ASP A 21 27.17 -30.08 -11.85
CA ASP A 21 26.03 -30.90 -12.25
C ASP A 21 25.30 -31.46 -11.02
N GLY A 22 24.02 -31.82 -11.15
CA GLY A 22 23.21 -32.32 -10.04
C GLY A 22 23.13 -31.36 -8.85
N ARG A 23 23.25 -31.86 -7.60
CA ARG A 23 23.08 -31.06 -6.37
C ARG A 23 24.19 -30.03 -6.14
N ALA A 24 23.81 -28.80 -5.76
CA ALA A 24 24.75 -27.70 -5.53
C ALA A 24 25.59 -27.76 -4.25
N ASP A 25 25.33 -28.69 -3.33
CA ASP A 25 25.92 -28.76 -1.98
C ASP A 25 27.43 -28.48 -1.94
N MET A 26 28.20 -29.13 -2.83
CA MET A 26 29.66 -29.01 -2.88
C MET A 26 30.13 -27.64 -3.42
N CYS A 27 29.47 -27.12 -4.44
CA CYS A 27 29.75 -25.77 -4.95
C CYS A 27 29.33 -24.70 -3.93
N ALA A 28 28.19 -24.88 -3.27
CA ALA A 28 27.69 -24.01 -2.20
C ALA A 28 28.68 -23.92 -1.04
N SER A 29 29.08 -25.06 -0.48
CA SER A 29 30.02 -25.14 0.65
C SER A 29 31.37 -24.52 0.30
N LEU A 30 31.88 -24.81 -0.90
CA LEU A 30 33.15 -24.25 -1.37
C LEU A 30 33.06 -22.73 -1.56
N CYS A 31 32.00 -22.22 -2.19
CA CYS A 31 31.77 -20.78 -2.34
C CYS A 31 31.71 -20.08 -0.97
N TYR A 32 30.98 -20.65 0.00
CA TYR A 32 30.85 -20.10 1.35
C TYR A 32 32.20 -19.96 2.05
N GLU A 33 33.00 -21.03 2.11
CA GLU A 33 34.31 -20.99 2.76
C GLU A 33 35.31 -20.09 2.02
N ILE A 34 35.29 -20.07 0.68
CA ILE A 34 36.12 -19.13 -0.10
C ILE A 34 35.77 -17.68 0.24
N LEU A 35 34.49 -17.33 0.27
CA LEU A 35 34.04 -15.97 0.57
C LEU A 35 34.36 -15.56 2.02
N LYS A 36 34.27 -16.50 2.97
CA LYS A 36 34.74 -16.28 4.35
C LYS A 36 36.24 -15.96 4.38
N CYS A 37 37.06 -16.70 3.62
CA CYS A 37 38.49 -16.42 3.48
C CYS A 37 38.78 -15.08 2.77
N CYS A 38 37.92 -14.64 1.84
CA CYS A 38 38.03 -13.32 1.21
C CYS A 38 37.95 -12.16 2.22
N ASN A 39 37.40 -12.37 3.42
CA ASN A 39 37.38 -11.38 4.50
C ASN A 39 38.50 -11.57 5.55
N SER A 40 39.46 -12.47 5.33
CA SER A 40 40.54 -12.75 6.27
C SER A 40 41.39 -11.51 6.60
N LYS A 41 41.92 -11.43 7.82
CA LYS A 41 42.88 -10.39 8.23
C LYS A 41 44.19 -10.48 7.44
N LEU A 42 44.58 -11.69 7.01
CA LEU A 42 45.82 -11.96 6.28
C LEU A 42 45.67 -11.71 4.77
N SER A 43 46.51 -10.85 4.20
CA SER A 43 46.45 -10.48 2.77
C SER A 43 46.75 -11.64 1.83
N SER A 44 47.66 -12.54 2.21
CA SER A 44 47.99 -13.75 1.46
C SER A 44 46.78 -14.67 1.28
N ILE A 45 46.04 -14.94 2.37
CA ILE A 45 44.82 -15.74 2.35
C ILE A 45 43.75 -15.09 1.47
N ARG A 46 43.56 -13.77 1.59
CA ARG A 46 42.61 -13.04 0.74
C ARG A 46 42.93 -13.15 -0.74
N SER A 47 44.21 -13.00 -1.09
CA SER A 47 44.67 -13.16 -2.47
C SER A 47 44.41 -14.58 -2.97
N ASP A 48 44.80 -15.61 -2.21
CA ASP A 48 44.58 -17.00 -2.59
C ASP A 48 43.10 -17.35 -2.75
N ALA A 49 42.24 -16.87 -1.85
CA ALA A 49 40.79 -17.06 -1.91
C ALA A 49 40.17 -16.36 -3.14
N ALA A 50 40.58 -15.13 -3.44
CA ALA A 50 40.12 -14.40 -4.62
C ALA A 50 40.50 -15.12 -5.94
N HIS A 51 41.73 -15.64 -6.02
CA HIS A 51 42.16 -16.42 -7.18
C HIS A 51 41.42 -17.76 -7.29
N LEU A 52 41.13 -18.42 -6.17
CA LEU A 52 40.35 -19.66 -6.14
C LEU A 52 38.89 -19.43 -6.55
N LEU A 53 38.30 -18.31 -6.12
CA LEU A 53 36.96 -17.91 -6.53
C LEU A 53 36.89 -17.68 -8.05
N TYR A 54 37.83 -16.90 -8.58
CA TYR A 54 37.99 -16.68 -10.02
C TYR A 54 38.13 -18.00 -10.79
N PHE A 55 38.98 -18.89 -10.29
CA PHE A 55 39.22 -20.20 -10.88
C PHE A 55 37.94 -21.07 -10.90
N LEU A 56 37.16 -21.06 -9.82
CA LEU A 56 35.91 -21.80 -9.74
C LEU A 56 34.89 -21.28 -10.77
N MET A 57 34.73 -19.95 -10.88
CA MET A 57 33.86 -19.33 -11.89
C MET A 57 34.29 -19.68 -13.32
N LYS A 58 35.60 -19.61 -13.60
CA LYS A 58 36.15 -19.95 -14.91
C LYS A 58 35.95 -21.44 -15.23
N SER A 59 36.17 -22.32 -14.25
CA SER A 59 35.98 -23.77 -14.41
C SER A 59 34.51 -24.10 -14.72
N ASN A 60 33.57 -23.43 -14.05
CA ASN A 60 32.15 -23.56 -14.37
C ASN A 60 31.84 -23.09 -15.79
N PHE A 61 32.39 -21.95 -16.20
CA PHE A 61 32.23 -21.40 -17.54
C PHE A 61 32.77 -22.32 -18.64
N ASP A 62 33.97 -22.88 -18.45
CA ASP A 62 34.55 -23.83 -19.39
C ASP A 62 33.72 -25.14 -19.43
N TYR A 63 33.19 -25.61 -18.29
CA TYR A 63 32.33 -26.81 -18.21
C TYR A 63 31.03 -26.66 -19.01
N THR A 64 30.42 -25.47 -19.02
CA THR A 64 29.18 -25.19 -19.77
C THR A 64 29.43 -24.87 -21.26
N GLY A 65 30.64 -25.14 -21.77
CA GLY A 65 31.01 -24.83 -23.15
C GLY A 65 31.15 -23.32 -23.40
N ARG A 66 31.62 -22.57 -22.40
CA ARG A 66 31.85 -21.11 -22.44
C ARG A 66 30.59 -20.30 -22.71
N ARG A 67 29.47 -20.74 -22.14
CA ARG A 67 28.18 -20.06 -22.24
C ARG A 67 27.87 -19.26 -20.98
N SER A 68 28.05 -19.84 -19.80
CA SER A 68 27.72 -19.17 -18.53
C SER A 68 28.36 -19.84 -17.32
N PHE A 69 28.46 -19.14 -16.18
CA PHE A 69 28.86 -19.71 -14.89
C PHE A 69 27.75 -19.56 -13.84
N VAL A 70 26.49 -19.70 -14.26
CA VAL A 70 25.30 -19.43 -13.44
C VAL A 70 25.33 -20.21 -12.13
N ARG A 71 25.79 -21.47 -12.13
CA ARG A 71 25.91 -22.28 -10.91
C ARG A 71 26.79 -21.61 -9.87
N THR A 72 28.04 -21.30 -10.20
CA THR A 72 28.93 -20.59 -9.26
C THR A 72 28.41 -19.20 -8.93
N HIS A 73 27.84 -18.48 -9.91
CA HIS A 73 27.24 -17.17 -9.69
C HIS A 73 26.15 -17.21 -8.59
N LEU A 74 25.16 -18.10 -8.72
CA LEU A 74 24.07 -18.24 -7.76
C LEU A 74 24.59 -18.63 -6.36
N GLN A 75 25.49 -19.61 -6.29
CA GLN A 75 26.05 -20.07 -5.02
C GLN A 75 26.88 -18.98 -4.31
N VAL A 76 27.57 -18.13 -5.07
CA VAL A 76 28.26 -16.95 -4.50
C VAL A 76 27.27 -15.95 -3.91
N VAL A 77 26.17 -15.67 -4.61
CA VAL A 77 25.14 -14.73 -4.13
C VAL A 77 24.46 -15.24 -2.86
N ILE A 78 24.08 -16.53 -2.84
CA ILE A 78 23.48 -17.19 -1.67
C ILE A 78 24.46 -17.17 -0.49
N ALA A 79 25.72 -17.57 -0.71
CA ALA A 79 26.74 -17.58 0.32
C ALA A 79 27.03 -16.19 0.90
N VAL A 80 27.06 -15.14 0.07
CA VAL A 80 27.18 -13.75 0.59
C VAL A 80 26.03 -13.40 1.51
N SER A 81 24.80 -13.76 1.12
CA SER A 81 23.60 -13.49 1.90
C SER A 81 23.59 -14.25 3.24
N GLN A 82 24.14 -15.47 3.30
CA GLN A 82 24.32 -16.25 4.54
C GLN A 82 25.44 -15.67 5.43
N LEU A 83 26.61 -15.37 4.85
CA LEU A 83 27.76 -14.86 5.58
C LEU A 83 27.51 -13.51 6.24
N ILE A 84 26.57 -12.73 5.70
CA ILE A 84 26.12 -11.48 6.31
C ILE A 84 25.52 -11.69 7.72
N ALA A 85 24.84 -12.82 7.95
CA ALA A 85 24.29 -13.17 9.26
C ALA A 85 25.38 -13.69 10.21
N ASP A 86 26.35 -14.45 9.69
CA ASP A 86 27.31 -15.22 10.50
C ASP A 86 28.66 -14.52 10.74
N VAL A 87 29.06 -13.59 9.86
CA VAL A 87 30.42 -13.03 9.84
C VAL A 87 30.42 -11.51 10.00
N ILE A 88 30.96 -11.05 11.14
CA ILE A 88 31.11 -9.62 11.43
C ILE A 88 32.04 -8.95 10.42
N GLY A 89 31.56 -7.89 9.77
CA GLY A 89 32.38 -7.03 8.92
C GLY A 89 32.69 -7.59 7.53
N ILE A 90 31.83 -8.43 6.95
CA ILE A 90 31.99 -8.93 5.57
C ILE A 90 31.92 -7.81 4.51
N GLY A 91 31.34 -6.65 4.84
CA GLY A 91 31.40 -5.42 4.03
C GLY A 91 32.74 -4.68 4.06
N SER A 92 33.75 -5.16 4.80
CA SER A 92 34.98 -4.41 5.04
C SER A 92 35.77 -4.10 3.75
N THR A 93 36.64 -3.09 3.83
CA THR A 93 37.61 -2.75 2.78
C THR A 93 38.46 -3.96 2.34
N ARG A 94 38.66 -4.94 3.22
CA ARG A 94 39.41 -6.17 2.93
C ARG A 94 38.66 -7.07 1.95
N PHE A 95 37.36 -7.25 2.16
CA PHE A 95 36.53 -8.04 1.26
C PHE A 95 36.39 -7.35 -0.11
N GLN A 96 36.25 -6.02 -0.11
CA GLN A 96 36.24 -5.21 -1.35
C GLN A 96 37.54 -5.32 -2.15
N GLN A 97 38.69 -5.42 -1.47
CA GLN A 97 39.98 -5.71 -2.12
C GLN A 97 39.97 -7.08 -2.80
N SER A 98 39.47 -8.12 -2.12
CA SER A 98 39.35 -9.48 -2.69
C SER A 98 38.48 -9.51 -3.94
N LEU A 99 37.33 -8.81 -3.95
CA LEU A 99 36.47 -8.68 -5.15
C LEU A 99 37.17 -7.91 -6.29
N SER A 100 38.04 -6.96 -5.95
CA SER A 100 38.82 -6.21 -6.94
C SER A 100 39.89 -7.10 -7.59
N ILE A 101 40.51 -8.01 -6.82
CA ILE A 101 41.43 -9.03 -7.36
C ILE A 101 40.70 -9.93 -8.36
N VAL A 102 39.51 -10.44 -8.01
CA VAL A 102 38.68 -11.26 -8.91
C VAL A 102 38.40 -10.56 -10.24
N ASN A 103 37.98 -9.29 -10.19
CA ASN A 103 37.74 -8.48 -11.40
C ASN A 103 39.02 -8.30 -12.23
N ASN A 104 40.17 -8.05 -11.57
CA ASN A 104 41.43 -7.90 -12.26
C ASN A 104 41.86 -9.20 -12.95
N CYS A 105 41.65 -10.36 -12.31
CA CYS A 105 41.89 -11.67 -12.91
C CYS A 105 41.04 -11.86 -14.18
N ALA A 106 39.74 -11.60 -14.11
CA ALA A 106 38.83 -11.75 -15.25
C ALA A 106 39.16 -10.81 -16.43
N ASN A 107 39.55 -9.56 -16.14
CA ASN A 107 39.93 -8.60 -17.19
C ASN A 107 41.31 -8.88 -17.81
N SER A 108 42.21 -9.51 -17.06
CA SER A 108 43.58 -9.80 -17.50
C SER A 108 43.72 -11.13 -18.25
N ASP A 109 42.74 -12.03 -18.13
CA ASP A 109 42.79 -13.34 -18.77
C ASP A 109 42.48 -13.26 -20.27
N LYS A 110 43.53 -13.45 -21.08
CA LYS A 110 43.46 -13.41 -22.55
C LYS A 110 42.57 -14.51 -23.14
N SER A 111 42.37 -15.63 -22.46
CA SER A 111 41.61 -16.78 -22.99
C SER A 111 40.10 -16.55 -23.05
N ILE A 112 39.59 -15.59 -22.27
CA ILE A 112 38.15 -15.31 -22.11
C ILE A 112 37.78 -13.84 -22.42
N LYS A 113 38.77 -13.02 -22.82
CA LYS A 113 38.62 -11.57 -23.05
C LYS A 113 37.54 -11.20 -24.08
N HIS A 114 37.27 -12.07 -25.06
CA HIS A 114 36.28 -11.88 -26.11
C HIS A 114 34.94 -12.59 -25.83
N THR A 115 34.68 -12.97 -24.59
CA THR A 115 33.44 -13.64 -24.16
C THR A 115 32.63 -12.72 -23.23
N ALA A 116 31.41 -13.11 -22.87
CA ALA A 116 30.60 -12.40 -21.88
C ALA A 116 31.17 -12.48 -20.44
N PHE A 117 32.05 -13.45 -20.18
CA PHE A 117 32.52 -13.78 -18.84
C PHE A 117 33.08 -12.60 -18.02
N PRO A 118 33.96 -11.72 -18.55
CA PRO A 118 34.44 -10.57 -17.77
C PRO A 118 33.33 -9.59 -17.38
N SER A 119 32.32 -9.41 -18.25
CA SER A 119 31.15 -8.58 -17.96
C SER A 119 30.30 -9.21 -16.85
N ASP A 120 30.03 -10.50 -16.97
CA ASP A 120 29.23 -11.25 -16.00
C ASP A 120 29.89 -11.29 -14.61
N VAL A 121 31.23 -11.43 -14.53
CA VAL A 121 31.99 -11.33 -13.27
C VAL A 121 31.89 -9.93 -12.68
N LYS A 122 31.98 -8.89 -13.51
CA LYS A 122 31.80 -7.50 -13.07
C LYS A 122 30.39 -7.27 -12.51
N ASP A 123 29.37 -7.81 -13.16
CA ASP A 123 27.98 -7.71 -12.71
C ASP A 123 27.75 -8.48 -11.41
N LEU A 124 28.29 -9.69 -11.26
CA LEU A 124 28.25 -10.44 -10.01
C LEU A 124 28.90 -9.65 -8.87
N THR A 125 30.11 -9.12 -9.07
CA THR A 125 30.79 -8.34 -8.00
C THR A 125 30.05 -7.04 -7.68
N LYS A 126 29.37 -6.41 -8.66
CA LYS A 126 28.47 -5.28 -8.41
C LYS A 126 27.27 -5.69 -7.56
N ARG A 127 26.63 -6.83 -7.86
CA ARG A 127 25.52 -7.37 -7.04
C ARG A 127 25.97 -7.65 -5.61
N ILE A 128 27.12 -8.30 -5.42
CA ILE A 128 27.68 -8.56 -4.08
C ILE A 128 27.86 -7.25 -3.31
N ARG A 129 28.42 -6.20 -3.94
CA ARG A 129 28.57 -4.88 -3.31
C ARG A 129 27.23 -4.27 -2.92
N THR A 130 26.24 -4.33 -3.80
CA THR A 130 24.87 -3.85 -3.49
C THR A 130 24.29 -4.57 -2.28
N VAL A 131 24.49 -5.89 -2.16
CA VAL A 131 23.98 -6.68 -1.03
C VAL A 131 24.66 -6.31 0.28
N LEU A 132 25.98 -6.12 0.25
CA LEU A 132 26.75 -5.68 1.42
C LEU A 132 26.34 -4.28 1.89
N MET A 133 26.22 -3.32 0.97
CA MET A 133 25.81 -1.95 1.27
C MET A 133 24.39 -1.91 1.82
N ALA A 134 23.46 -2.63 1.19
CA ALA A 134 22.08 -2.70 1.67
C ALA A 134 21.99 -3.30 3.07
N THR A 135 22.82 -4.29 3.41
CA THR A 135 22.79 -4.87 4.76
C THR A 135 23.40 -3.94 5.81
N GLU A 136 24.43 -3.19 5.47
CA GLU A 136 24.97 -2.15 6.36
C GLU A 136 23.89 -1.09 6.65
N GLN A 137 23.20 -0.62 5.60
CA GLN A 137 22.07 0.29 5.74
C GLN A 137 20.93 -0.33 6.58
N MET A 138 20.62 -1.61 6.40
CA MET A 138 19.59 -2.28 7.21
C MET A 138 19.92 -2.28 8.70
N LYS A 139 21.21 -2.38 9.08
CA LYS A 139 21.63 -2.27 10.49
C LYS A 139 21.51 -0.84 11.01
N GLU A 140 21.89 0.15 10.21
CA GLU A 140 21.75 1.57 10.57
C GLU A 140 20.28 1.98 10.76
N HIS A 141 19.37 1.33 10.03
CA HIS A 141 17.94 1.59 10.05
C HIS A 141 17.12 0.54 10.81
N GLU A 142 17.72 -0.25 11.72
CA GLU A 142 17.00 -1.31 12.46
C GLU A 142 15.81 -0.77 13.27
N ASN A 143 15.88 0.49 13.70
CA ASN A 143 14.82 1.18 14.45
C ASN A 143 13.75 1.86 13.57
N ASP A 144 13.95 1.94 12.24
CA ASP A 144 13.00 2.51 11.28
C ASP A 144 12.37 1.35 10.48
N PRO A 145 11.20 0.83 10.91
CA PRO A 145 10.63 -0.38 10.34
C PRO A 145 10.22 -0.20 8.87
N GLU A 146 9.77 0.99 8.48
CA GLU A 146 9.44 1.27 7.08
C GLU A 146 10.68 1.30 6.18
N MET A 147 11.77 1.94 6.62
CA MET A 147 13.03 1.93 5.86
C MET A 147 13.65 0.54 5.79
N LEU A 148 13.61 -0.22 6.89
CA LEU A 148 14.11 -1.60 6.92
C LEU A 148 13.41 -2.48 5.88
N VAL A 149 12.07 -2.40 5.80
CA VAL A 149 11.28 -3.16 4.82
C VAL A 149 11.54 -2.67 3.40
N ASP A 150 11.74 -1.37 3.16
CA ASP A 150 12.12 -0.84 1.85
C ASP A 150 13.47 -1.37 1.36
N LEU A 151 14.47 -1.44 2.25
CA LEU A 151 15.78 -2.00 1.96
C LEU A 151 15.69 -3.50 1.66
N GLN A 152 14.93 -4.26 2.46
CA GLN A 152 14.67 -5.68 2.20
C GLN A 152 13.99 -5.91 0.85
N TYR A 153 12.98 -5.09 0.54
CA TYR A 153 12.30 -5.17 -0.75
C TYR A 153 13.24 -4.82 -1.92
N SER A 154 14.11 -3.81 -1.77
CA SER A 154 15.12 -3.46 -2.78
C SER A 154 16.05 -4.63 -3.08
N LEU A 155 16.50 -5.33 -2.03
CA LEU A 155 17.26 -6.58 -2.16
C LEU A 155 16.45 -7.68 -2.84
N ALA A 156 15.23 -7.94 -2.37
CA ALA A 156 14.34 -8.92 -2.95
C ALA A 156 14.10 -8.66 -4.45
N LYS A 157 13.91 -7.39 -4.84
CA LYS A 157 13.71 -6.96 -6.23
C LYS A 157 14.95 -7.21 -7.09
N SER A 158 16.16 -7.03 -6.53
CA SER A 158 17.41 -7.35 -7.21
C SER A 158 17.59 -8.85 -7.52
N TYR A 159 16.82 -9.70 -6.83
CA TYR A 159 16.79 -11.15 -6.96
C TYR A 159 15.56 -11.70 -7.71
N THR A 160 14.82 -10.87 -8.45
CA THR A 160 13.68 -11.31 -9.28
C THR A 160 14.03 -12.44 -10.25
N SER A 161 15.29 -12.51 -10.71
CA SER A 161 15.80 -13.61 -11.54
C SER A 161 16.17 -14.89 -10.78
N THR A 162 16.11 -14.89 -9.45
CA THR A 162 16.53 -16.01 -8.58
C THR A 162 15.41 -16.32 -7.56
N PRO A 163 14.47 -17.23 -7.90
CA PRO A 163 13.24 -17.44 -7.14
C PRO A 163 13.45 -17.80 -5.67
N GLU A 164 14.44 -18.63 -5.35
CA GLU A 164 14.72 -19.05 -3.97
C GLU A 164 15.14 -17.88 -3.06
N LEU A 165 15.99 -16.97 -3.58
CA LEU A 165 16.39 -15.77 -2.86
C LEU A 165 15.24 -14.78 -2.76
N ARG A 166 14.49 -14.58 -3.85
CA ARG A 166 13.28 -13.74 -3.85
C ARG A 166 12.28 -14.21 -2.79
N LYS A 167 12.01 -15.52 -2.73
CA LYS A 167 11.17 -16.16 -1.68
C LYS A 167 11.72 -15.89 -0.28
N THR A 168 13.00 -16.13 -0.05
CA THR A 168 13.64 -15.94 1.28
C THR A 168 13.44 -14.52 1.81
N TRP A 169 13.59 -13.51 0.95
CA TRP A 169 13.38 -12.12 1.34
C TRP A 169 11.91 -11.79 1.57
N LEU A 170 11.00 -12.26 0.71
CA LEU A 170 9.56 -12.07 0.92
C LEU A 170 9.08 -12.74 2.21
N ASP A 171 9.55 -13.95 2.53
CA ASP A 171 9.28 -14.64 3.79
C ASP A 171 9.82 -13.85 5.00
N SER A 172 11.01 -13.25 4.86
CA SER A 172 11.58 -12.37 5.89
C SER A 172 10.73 -11.14 6.13
N MET A 173 10.27 -10.48 5.06
CA MET A 173 9.36 -9.34 5.14
C MET A 173 8.04 -9.75 5.79
N ALA A 174 7.46 -10.89 5.42
CA ALA A 174 6.24 -11.42 6.03
C ALA A 174 6.38 -11.62 7.55
N ARG A 175 7.53 -12.15 8.02
CA ARG A 175 7.82 -12.31 9.46
C ARG A 175 7.87 -10.97 10.19
N ILE A 176 8.46 -9.94 9.59
CA ILE A 176 8.49 -8.59 10.16
C ILE A 176 7.09 -8.00 10.24
N HIS A 177 6.31 -8.10 9.17
CA HIS A 177 4.92 -7.62 9.14
C HIS A 177 4.05 -8.32 10.18
N ASN A 178 4.18 -9.64 10.34
CA ASN A 178 3.50 -10.38 11.39
C ASN A 178 3.90 -9.92 12.80
N LYS A 179 5.20 -9.65 13.03
CA LYS A 179 5.69 -9.12 14.31
C LYS A 179 5.11 -7.73 14.62
N ASN A 180 4.92 -6.91 13.58
CA ASN A 180 4.41 -5.55 13.71
C ASN A 180 2.87 -5.47 13.71
N GLY A 181 2.17 -6.56 13.39
CA GLY A 181 0.72 -6.58 13.23
C GLY A 181 0.22 -6.02 11.89
N ASP A 182 1.10 -5.85 10.90
CA ASP A 182 0.79 -5.39 9.54
C ASP A 182 0.31 -6.57 8.67
N LEU A 183 -0.82 -7.18 9.08
CA LEU A 183 -1.27 -8.49 8.58
C LEU A 183 -1.63 -8.48 7.08
N SER A 184 -2.10 -7.35 6.53
CA SER A 184 -2.37 -7.23 5.10
C SER A 184 -1.08 -7.33 4.28
N GLU A 185 -0.01 -6.68 4.74
CA GLU A 185 1.29 -6.67 4.09
C GLU A 185 1.96 -8.06 4.17
N ALA A 186 1.82 -8.75 5.31
CA ALA A 186 2.23 -10.15 5.46
C ALA A 186 1.47 -11.07 4.46
N ALA A 187 0.15 -10.94 4.38
CA ALA A 187 -0.66 -11.71 3.44
C ALA A 187 -0.24 -11.48 1.98
N MET A 188 0.07 -10.22 1.60
CA MET A 188 0.60 -9.93 0.27
C MET A 188 1.97 -10.57 0.04
N CYS A 189 2.86 -10.63 1.05
CA CYS A 189 4.13 -11.34 0.90
C CYS A 189 3.91 -12.83 0.57
N TYR A 190 2.98 -13.51 1.27
CA TYR A 190 2.63 -14.90 0.97
C TYR A 190 2.05 -15.06 -0.44
N VAL A 191 1.14 -14.16 -0.85
CA VAL A 191 0.58 -14.16 -2.21
C VAL A 191 1.68 -14.02 -3.27
N HIS A 192 2.65 -13.12 -3.06
CA HIS A 192 3.79 -12.96 -3.95
C HIS A 192 4.68 -14.21 -3.99
N VAL A 193 4.93 -14.86 -2.85
CA VAL A 193 5.70 -16.12 -2.80
C VAL A 193 4.97 -17.25 -3.53
N ALA A 194 3.67 -17.42 -3.29
CA ALA A 194 2.85 -18.44 -3.95
C ALA A 194 2.80 -18.21 -5.46
N ALA A 195 2.64 -16.96 -5.91
CA ALA A 195 2.64 -16.63 -7.33
C ALA A 195 4.00 -16.86 -8.00
N LEU A 196 5.11 -16.56 -7.31
CA LEU A 196 6.46 -16.84 -7.79
C LEU A 196 6.69 -18.35 -7.98
N VAL A 197 6.24 -19.17 -7.01
CA VAL A 197 6.32 -20.64 -7.11
C VAL A 197 5.39 -21.19 -8.18
N ALA A 198 4.18 -20.64 -8.32
CA ALA A 198 3.25 -21.00 -9.39
C ALA A 198 3.83 -20.69 -10.78
N GLU A 199 4.43 -19.51 -10.96
CA GLU A 199 5.11 -19.12 -12.20
C GLU A 199 6.27 -20.08 -12.52
N TYR A 200 7.05 -20.48 -11.50
CA TYR A 200 8.11 -21.47 -11.66
C TYR A 200 7.59 -22.81 -12.15
N LEU A 201 6.59 -23.37 -11.47
CA LEU A 201 6.01 -24.67 -11.81
C LEU A 201 5.31 -24.64 -13.17
N TRP A 202 4.65 -23.53 -13.51
CA TRP A 202 4.01 -23.34 -14.81
C TRP A 202 5.02 -23.39 -15.96
N ARG A 203 6.16 -22.68 -15.85
CA ARG A 203 7.23 -22.73 -16.87
C ARG A 203 7.90 -24.10 -16.98
N LYS A 204 7.90 -24.89 -15.90
CA LYS A 204 8.35 -26.29 -15.92
C LYS A 204 7.29 -27.26 -16.48
N GLY A 205 6.09 -26.78 -16.81
CA GLY A 205 4.98 -27.63 -17.24
C GLY A 205 4.40 -28.51 -16.12
N MET A 206 4.70 -28.19 -14.86
CA MET A 206 4.28 -28.93 -13.67
C MET A 206 3.00 -28.37 -13.04
N PHE A 207 2.56 -27.17 -13.44
CA PHE A 207 1.34 -26.55 -12.93
C PHE A 207 0.59 -25.80 -14.04
N ARG A 208 -0.73 -25.67 -13.93
CA ARG A 208 -1.59 -25.20 -15.04
C ARG A 208 -1.58 -23.69 -15.26
N GLN A 209 -1.24 -22.90 -14.24
CA GLN A 209 -1.33 -21.43 -14.29
C GLN A 209 -0.12 -20.78 -13.60
N GLY A 210 0.40 -19.68 -14.18
CA GLY A 210 1.49 -18.91 -13.58
C GLY A 210 1.03 -17.80 -12.63
N CYS A 211 1.85 -16.77 -12.45
CA CYS A 211 1.55 -15.66 -11.53
C CYS A 211 0.28 -14.88 -11.91
N SER A 212 -0.12 -14.88 -13.18
CA SER A 212 -1.29 -14.16 -13.68
C SER A 212 -2.61 -14.59 -13.00
N ALA A 213 -2.67 -15.82 -12.47
CA ALA A 213 -3.84 -16.32 -11.75
C ALA A 213 -4.14 -15.52 -10.46
N PHE A 214 -3.10 -14.91 -9.86
CA PHE A 214 -3.20 -14.13 -8.64
C PHE A 214 -3.51 -12.65 -8.90
N ARG A 215 -3.60 -12.24 -10.17
CA ARG A 215 -3.79 -10.82 -10.54
C ARG A 215 -5.12 -10.24 -10.05
N VAL A 216 -6.14 -11.09 -9.87
CA VAL A 216 -7.43 -10.71 -9.26
C VAL A 216 -7.28 -10.34 -7.78
N ILE A 217 -6.34 -10.99 -7.07
CA ILE A 217 -6.02 -10.71 -5.68
C ILE A 217 -5.19 -9.44 -5.61
N THR A 218 -4.13 -9.32 -6.42
CA THR A 218 -3.37 -8.07 -6.51
C THR A 218 -2.73 -7.89 -7.88
N PRO A 219 -2.85 -6.70 -8.51
CA PRO A 219 -2.16 -6.42 -9.77
C PRO A 219 -0.64 -6.28 -9.60
N ASN A 220 -0.15 -6.15 -8.36
CA ASN A 220 1.29 -6.03 -8.10
C ASN A 220 2.06 -7.33 -8.40
N ILE A 221 1.36 -8.44 -8.66
CA ILE A 221 1.95 -9.73 -8.97
C ILE A 221 2.70 -9.77 -10.31
N ASP A 222 2.45 -8.79 -11.17
CA ASP A 222 3.14 -8.62 -12.44
C ASP A 222 4.68 -8.51 -12.24
N GLU A 223 5.15 -8.15 -11.04
CA GLU A 223 6.57 -8.17 -10.67
C GLU A 223 7.21 -9.56 -10.68
N GLU A 224 6.44 -10.62 -10.35
CA GLU A 224 6.97 -11.98 -10.26
C GLU A 224 7.11 -12.65 -11.63
N ALA A 225 6.52 -12.07 -12.68
CA ALA A 225 6.69 -12.53 -14.06
C ALA A 225 8.11 -12.32 -14.60
N ALA A 226 8.91 -11.45 -13.96
CA ALA A 226 10.28 -11.12 -14.37
C ALA A 226 11.32 -12.23 -14.10
N MET A 227 10.89 -13.39 -13.60
CA MET A 227 11.73 -14.57 -13.44
C MET A 227 12.41 -14.94 -14.77
N MET A 228 13.65 -15.44 -14.74
CA MET A 228 14.38 -15.91 -15.94
C MET A 228 14.33 -17.43 -16.01
N GLU A 229 14.06 -18.00 -17.19
CA GLU A 229 14.22 -19.44 -17.46
C GLU A 229 15.71 -19.75 -17.61
N ASP A 230 16.39 -20.34 -16.62
CA ASP A 230 17.77 -20.78 -16.86
C ASP A 230 18.21 -22.01 -16.05
N VAL A 231 19.30 -22.62 -16.52
CA VAL A 231 19.88 -23.94 -16.17
C VAL A 231 20.20 -24.10 -14.66
N GLY A 232 20.35 -22.99 -13.92
CA GLY A 232 20.51 -23.00 -12.46
C GLY A 232 19.23 -23.32 -11.66
N MET A 233 18.07 -23.39 -12.32
CA MET A 233 16.80 -23.80 -11.70
C MET A 233 16.74 -25.27 -11.27
N GLN A 234 17.69 -26.11 -11.69
CA GLN A 234 17.65 -27.53 -11.36
C GLN A 234 17.80 -27.83 -9.85
N ASP A 235 18.34 -26.89 -9.07
CA ASP A 235 18.47 -27.03 -7.60
C ASP A 235 17.26 -26.50 -6.81
N VAL A 236 16.29 -25.85 -7.45
CA VAL A 236 15.15 -25.26 -6.73
C VAL A 236 14.08 -26.33 -6.52
N HIS A 237 13.95 -26.80 -5.28
CA HIS A 237 12.98 -27.81 -4.85
C HIS A 237 11.56 -27.24 -4.66
N PHE A 238 11.01 -26.62 -5.69
CA PHE A 238 9.58 -26.31 -5.73
C PHE A 238 8.81 -27.49 -6.32
N SER A 239 7.79 -27.94 -5.61
CA SER A 239 6.86 -28.98 -6.06
C SER A 239 5.41 -28.49 -5.92
N GLU A 240 4.47 -29.27 -6.46
CA GLU A 240 3.04 -28.99 -6.30
C GLU A 240 2.63 -29.02 -4.82
N GLU A 241 3.24 -29.88 -3.99
CA GLU A 241 3.02 -29.92 -2.53
C GLU A 241 3.45 -28.61 -1.86
N VAL A 242 4.62 -28.09 -2.20
CA VAL A 242 5.10 -26.80 -1.66
C VAL A 242 4.16 -25.66 -2.08
N LEU A 243 3.67 -25.67 -3.32
CA LEU A 243 2.69 -24.67 -3.75
C LEU A 243 1.37 -24.78 -2.96
N LEU A 244 0.87 -26.00 -2.73
CA LEU A 244 -0.33 -26.23 -1.93
C LEU A 244 -0.18 -25.68 -0.51
N GLU A 245 0.95 -25.95 0.16
CA GLU A 245 1.25 -25.41 1.49
C GLU A 245 1.24 -23.88 1.49
N LEU A 246 1.89 -23.26 0.49
CA LEU A 246 1.92 -21.80 0.34
C LEU A 246 0.53 -21.19 0.09
N LEU A 247 -0.33 -21.88 -0.67
CA LEU A 247 -1.71 -21.43 -0.89
C LEU A 247 -2.57 -21.56 0.37
N GLU A 248 -2.37 -22.60 1.17
CA GLU A 248 -2.99 -22.71 2.51
C GLU A 248 -2.50 -21.57 3.44
N GLU A 249 -1.20 -21.25 3.44
CA GLU A 249 -0.65 -20.10 4.18
C GLU A 249 -1.22 -18.75 3.70
N CYS A 250 -1.39 -18.57 2.38
CA CYS A 250 -2.07 -17.39 1.83
C CYS A 250 -3.48 -17.24 2.39
N THR A 251 -4.21 -18.35 2.49
CA THR A 251 -5.59 -18.33 3.00
C THR A 251 -5.64 -17.93 4.47
N ASP A 252 -4.78 -18.50 5.31
CA ASP A 252 -4.67 -18.10 6.73
C ASP A 252 -4.23 -16.64 6.88
N GLY A 253 -3.26 -16.19 6.07
CA GLY A 253 -2.83 -14.80 6.03
C GLY A 253 -3.96 -13.83 5.66
N LEU A 254 -4.73 -14.16 4.60
CA LEU A 254 -5.88 -13.36 4.17
C LEU A 254 -7.00 -13.35 5.21
N TRP A 255 -7.24 -14.48 5.89
CA TRP A 255 -8.18 -14.56 7.00
C TRP A 255 -7.77 -13.61 8.14
N LYS A 256 -6.51 -13.69 8.59
CA LYS A 256 -5.94 -12.84 9.64
C LYS A 256 -5.94 -11.35 9.26
N ALA A 257 -5.71 -11.05 7.99
CA ALA A 257 -5.79 -9.70 7.45
C ALA A 257 -7.22 -9.18 7.29
N GLU A 258 -8.23 -9.97 7.68
CA GLU A 258 -9.64 -9.71 7.49
C GLU A 258 -9.95 -9.41 6.02
N ARG A 259 -9.43 -10.18 5.06
CA ARG A 259 -9.68 -10.06 3.60
C ARG A 259 -10.40 -11.30 3.06
N TYR A 260 -11.54 -11.57 3.67
CA TYR A 260 -12.31 -12.79 3.47
C TYR A 260 -12.75 -13.01 2.01
N GLU A 261 -13.02 -11.93 1.27
CA GLU A 261 -13.47 -11.96 -0.12
C GLU A 261 -12.45 -12.65 -1.05
N LEU A 262 -11.16 -12.53 -0.76
CA LEU A 262 -10.06 -13.02 -1.59
C LEU A 262 -9.74 -14.51 -1.37
N ILE A 263 -10.25 -15.11 -0.30
CA ILE A 263 -9.99 -16.51 0.04
C ILE A 263 -10.48 -17.44 -1.07
N ALA A 264 -11.62 -17.10 -1.70
CA ALA A 264 -12.16 -17.86 -2.81
C ALA A 264 -11.22 -17.87 -4.03
N ASP A 265 -10.51 -16.79 -4.30
CA ASP A 265 -9.56 -16.71 -5.42
C ASP A 265 -8.36 -17.63 -5.22
N ILE A 266 -7.87 -17.77 -3.98
CA ILE A 266 -6.82 -18.74 -3.65
C ILE A 266 -7.33 -20.17 -3.80
N TYR A 267 -8.50 -20.47 -3.22
CA TYR A 267 -9.06 -21.82 -3.26
C TYR A 267 -9.45 -22.30 -4.65
N ARG A 268 -9.77 -21.40 -5.59
CA ARG A 268 -9.92 -21.76 -7.02
C ARG A 268 -8.68 -22.43 -7.61
N LEU A 269 -7.49 -22.18 -7.06
CA LEU A 269 -6.23 -22.84 -7.47
C LEU A 269 -6.03 -24.20 -6.80
N ILE A 270 -6.54 -24.37 -5.58
CA ILE A 270 -6.38 -25.59 -4.77
C ILE A 270 -7.40 -26.68 -5.16
N ILE A 271 -8.66 -26.31 -5.36
CA ILE A 271 -9.78 -27.25 -5.56
C ILE A 271 -9.49 -28.29 -6.66
N PRO A 272 -9.03 -27.91 -7.88
CA PRO A 272 -8.78 -28.89 -8.93
C PRO A 272 -7.73 -29.94 -8.56
N ILE A 273 -6.75 -29.57 -7.74
CA ILE A 273 -5.68 -30.47 -7.29
C ILE A 273 -6.25 -31.51 -6.31
N TYR A 274 -7.05 -31.07 -5.33
CA TYR A 274 -7.68 -31.99 -4.37
C TYR A 274 -8.74 -32.88 -5.01
N GLU A 275 -9.48 -32.39 -5.99
CA GLU A 275 -10.43 -33.20 -6.77
C GLU A 275 -9.71 -34.30 -7.56
N GLU A 276 -8.60 -33.97 -8.24
CA GLU A 276 -7.78 -34.94 -8.98
C GLU A 276 -7.18 -36.00 -8.04
N ARG A 277 -6.71 -35.59 -6.86
CA ARG A 277 -6.17 -36.46 -5.80
C ARG A 277 -7.25 -37.23 -5.02
N ARG A 278 -8.54 -36.88 -5.19
CA ARG A 278 -9.69 -37.40 -4.41
C ARG A 278 -9.54 -37.19 -2.90
N ASP A 279 -8.95 -36.06 -2.50
CA ASP A 279 -8.78 -35.69 -1.09
C ASP A 279 -10.05 -35.00 -0.56
N PHE A 280 -11.06 -35.82 -0.26
CA PHE A 280 -12.37 -35.33 0.18
C PHE A 280 -12.34 -34.68 1.57
N GLU A 281 -11.37 -35.04 2.42
CA GLU A 281 -11.21 -34.45 3.74
C GLU A 281 -10.72 -33.00 3.61
N LYS A 282 -9.67 -32.77 2.82
CA LYS A 282 -9.19 -31.41 2.52
C LYS A 282 -10.24 -30.57 1.80
N LEU A 283 -10.98 -31.15 0.85
CA LEU A 283 -12.10 -30.45 0.20
C LEU A 283 -13.17 -30.02 1.21
N THR A 284 -13.55 -30.90 2.15
CA THR A 284 -14.54 -30.58 3.18
C THR A 284 -14.09 -29.40 4.05
N HIS A 285 -12.83 -29.42 4.52
CA HIS A 285 -12.26 -28.34 5.32
C HIS A 285 -12.19 -27.01 4.55
N LEU A 286 -11.81 -27.07 3.27
CA LEU A 286 -11.75 -25.91 2.38
C LEU A 286 -13.12 -25.26 2.21
N TYR A 287 -14.16 -26.06 1.91
CA TYR A 287 -15.52 -25.54 1.75
C TYR A 287 -16.13 -25.02 3.06
N ASP A 288 -15.80 -25.60 4.22
CA ASP A 288 -16.14 -25.02 5.53
C ASP A 288 -15.51 -23.64 5.71
N THR A 289 -14.23 -23.51 5.38
CA THR A 289 -13.52 -22.23 5.47
C THR A 289 -14.14 -21.17 4.55
N LEU A 290 -14.56 -21.54 3.33
CA LEU A 290 -15.29 -20.63 2.43
C LEU A 290 -16.64 -20.20 3.00
N HIS A 291 -17.40 -21.14 3.54
CA HIS A 291 -18.68 -20.84 4.18
C HIS A 291 -18.49 -19.83 5.32
N ARG A 292 -17.49 -20.06 6.17
CA ARG A 292 -17.14 -19.14 7.26
C ARG A 292 -16.66 -17.78 6.76
N ALA A 293 -15.88 -17.74 5.68
CA ALA A 293 -15.40 -16.49 5.08
C ALA A 293 -16.57 -15.63 4.58
N TYR A 294 -17.49 -16.21 3.80
CA TYR A 294 -18.66 -15.46 3.32
C TYR A 294 -19.64 -15.09 4.44
N THR A 295 -19.76 -15.92 5.47
CA THR A 295 -20.52 -15.56 6.68
C THR A 295 -19.91 -14.32 7.34
N LYS A 296 -18.57 -14.25 7.44
CA LYS A 296 -17.87 -13.06 7.93
C LYS A 296 -18.02 -11.85 7.04
N VAL A 297 -18.01 -12.00 5.71
CA VAL A 297 -18.31 -10.90 4.77
C VAL A 297 -19.69 -10.31 5.05
N MET A 298 -20.72 -11.15 5.19
CA MET A 298 -22.08 -10.69 5.51
C MET A 298 -22.16 -9.96 6.85
N GLU A 299 -21.50 -10.51 7.89
CA GLU A 299 -21.43 -9.90 9.23
C GLU A 299 -20.80 -8.50 9.19
N VAL A 300 -19.66 -8.35 8.50
CA VAL A 300 -18.95 -7.06 8.43
C VAL A 300 -19.65 -6.06 7.53
N MET A 301 -20.32 -6.51 6.46
CA MET A 301 -21.14 -5.64 5.61
C MET A 301 -22.35 -5.09 6.37
N HIS A 302 -22.97 -5.91 7.22
CA HIS A 302 -24.12 -5.47 8.00
C HIS A 302 -23.71 -4.52 9.14
N THR A 303 -22.62 -4.82 9.84
CA THR A 303 -22.16 -3.98 10.96
C THR A 303 -21.43 -2.70 10.52
N GLY A 304 -20.80 -2.69 9.34
CA GLY A 304 -20.00 -1.57 8.84
C GLY A 304 -18.75 -1.26 9.67
N LYS A 305 -18.33 -2.16 10.57
CA LYS A 305 -17.26 -1.92 11.56
C LYS A 305 -15.86 -2.35 11.10
N ARG A 306 -15.74 -2.99 9.94
CA ARG A 306 -14.45 -3.46 9.42
C ARG A 306 -13.65 -2.29 8.86
N LEU A 307 -12.47 -2.06 9.42
CA LEU A 307 -11.56 -0.98 9.05
C LEU A 307 -10.22 -1.57 8.57
N LEU A 308 -9.99 -1.49 7.26
CA LEU A 308 -8.82 -2.10 6.61
C LEU A 308 -7.58 -1.20 6.59
N GLY A 309 -7.69 0.02 7.11
CA GLY A 309 -6.60 0.95 7.34
C GLY A 309 -6.94 2.41 7.01
N THR A 310 -6.16 3.33 7.56
CA THR A 310 -6.16 4.76 7.21
C THR A 310 -4.93 5.09 6.39
N TYR A 311 -4.99 6.17 5.58
CA TYR A 311 -3.90 6.52 4.68
C TYR A 311 -3.39 7.93 4.95
N PHE A 312 -2.07 8.09 4.85
CA PHE A 312 -1.40 9.38 5.04
C PHE A 312 -0.37 9.62 3.95
N ARG A 313 -0.36 10.81 3.37
CA ARG A 313 0.78 11.29 2.61
C ARG A 313 1.85 11.78 3.60
N VAL A 314 3.06 11.25 3.46
CA VAL A 314 4.24 11.66 4.24
C VAL A 314 5.32 12.12 3.26
N ALA A 315 5.78 13.35 3.44
CA ALA A 315 6.86 13.93 2.64
C ALA A 315 8.02 14.37 3.54
N PHE A 316 9.25 14.12 3.09
CA PHE A 316 10.47 14.42 3.82
C PHE A 316 11.21 15.59 3.19
N PHE A 317 11.71 16.52 4.01
CA PHE A 317 12.53 17.64 3.54
C PHE A 317 13.70 17.91 4.48
N GLY A 318 14.89 18.16 3.92
CA GLY A 318 16.14 18.38 4.63
C GLY A 318 17.26 17.46 4.13
N GLN A 319 17.91 17.86 3.02
CA GLN A 319 19.01 17.12 2.38
C GLN A 319 20.10 16.64 3.34
N GLY A 320 20.45 17.44 4.36
CA GLY A 320 21.50 17.09 5.33
C GLY A 320 21.11 16.00 6.33
N PHE A 321 19.83 15.62 6.41
CA PHE A 321 19.31 14.60 7.33
C PHE A 321 18.74 13.40 6.58
N PHE A 322 17.93 13.67 5.56
CA PHE A 322 17.19 12.64 4.83
C PHE A 322 17.93 12.12 3.59
N GLU A 323 19.01 12.79 3.16
CA GLU A 323 19.84 12.37 2.03
C GLU A 323 19.02 12.05 0.77
N ASP A 324 18.96 10.77 0.37
CA ASP A 324 18.19 10.32 -0.78
C ASP A 324 16.68 10.48 -0.59
N GLU A 325 16.18 10.59 0.65
CA GLU A 325 14.76 10.76 0.96
C GLU A 325 14.28 12.21 0.88
N ASP A 326 15.19 13.19 0.72
CA ASP A 326 14.82 14.60 0.58
C ASP A 326 13.92 14.83 -0.64
N GLY A 327 12.77 15.48 -0.40
CA GLY A 327 11.77 15.79 -1.42
C GLY A 327 10.93 14.59 -1.87
N LYS A 328 11.13 13.39 -1.32
CA LYS A 328 10.29 12.22 -1.65
C LYS A 328 8.98 12.24 -0.88
N GLU A 329 7.93 11.75 -1.56
CA GLU A 329 6.59 11.64 -1.02
C GLU A 329 6.09 10.18 -1.08
N TYR A 330 5.48 9.74 -0.01
CA TYR A 330 4.95 8.38 0.13
C TYR A 330 3.52 8.41 0.64
N ILE A 331 2.73 7.43 0.24
CA ILE A 331 1.49 7.08 0.94
C ILE A 331 1.83 6.00 1.96
N TYR A 332 1.49 6.24 3.21
CA TYR A 332 1.57 5.30 4.33
C TYR A 332 0.18 4.74 4.59
N LYS A 333 0.08 3.43 4.77
CA LYS A 333 -1.13 2.75 5.24
C LYS A 333 -0.98 2.43 6.72
N GLU A 334 -1.82 3.00 7.58
CA GLU A 334 -1.83 2.74 9.02
C GLU A 334 -2.98 1.79 9.42
N PRO A 335 -2.86 1.06 10.55
CA PRO A 335 -3.85 0.06 10.94
C PRO A 335 -5.17 0.69 11.39
N LYS A 336 -6.28 0.06 10.99
CA LYS A 336 -7.64 0.36 11.48
C LYS A 336 -7.99 1.85 11.40
N PHE A 337 -8.05 2.53 12.56
CA PHE A 337 -8.36 3.94 12.71
C PHE A 337 -7.21 4.63 13.43
N THR A 338 -6.11 4.88 12.73
CA THR A 338 -4.99 5.68 13.25
C THR A 338 -5.27 7.16 12.97
N PRO A 339 -5.31 8.04 14.00
CA PRO A 339 -5.46 9.49 13.81
C PRO A 339 -4.19 10.16 13.28
N LEU A 340 -4.33 11.33 12.65
CA LEU A 340 -3.21 12.13 12.16
C LEU A 340 -2.17 12.44 13.25
N SER A 341 -2.62 12.70 14.48
CA SER A 341 -1.75 13.00 15.62
C SER A 341 -0.85 11.83 15.99
N GLU A 342 -1.37 10.60 15.92
CA GLU A 342 -0.65 9.40 16.31
C GLU A 342 0.52 9.12 15.38
N ILE A 343 0.27 9.10 14.06
CA ILE A 343 1.35 8.93 13.06
C ILE A 343 2.34 10.11 13.11
N SER A 344 1.85 11.34 13.27
CA SER A 344 2.73 12.52 13.36
C SER A 344 3.67 12.43 14.57
N GLN A 345 3.16 11.99 15.73
CA GLN A 345 3.97 11.79 16.93
C GLN A 345 4.92 10.60 16.80
N ARG A 346 4.48 9.50 16.17
CA ARG A 346 5.33 8.32 15.90
C ARG A 346 6.53 8.70 15.03
N LEU A 347 6.29 9.39 13.92
CA LEU A 347 7.35 9.85 13.02
C LEU A 347 8.23 10.91 13.68
N LEU A 348 7.64 11.89 14.40
CA LEU A 348 8.41 12.87 15.15
C LEU A 348 9.36 12.18 16.14
N LYS A 349 8.87 11.22 16.92
CA LYS A 349 9.67 10.47 17.89
C LYS A 349 10.79 9.69 17.19
N LEU A 350 10.45 8.90 16.16
CA LEU A 350 11.42 8.10 15.42
C LEU A 350 12.60 8.94 14.89
N TYR A 351 12.31 10.05 14.23
CA TYR A 351 13.36 10.89 13.65
C TYR A 351 14.02 11.80 14.69
N SER A 352 13.34 12.15 15.79
CA SER A 352 13.98 12.85 16.92
C SER A 352 15.02 11.97 17.61
N ASP A 353 14.71 10.68 17.79
CA ASP A 353 15.65 9.70 18.37
C ASP A 353 16.88 9.53 17.44
N LYS A 354 16.71 9.70 16.12
CA LYS A 354 17.78 9.59 15.12
C LYS A 354 18.62 10.86 14.96
N PHE A 355 18.00 12.04 14.92
CA PHE A 355 18.64 13.30 14.52
C PHE A 355 18.75 14.34 15.66
N GLY A 356 18.18 14.07 16.82
CA GLY A 356 18.04 15.03 17.92
C GLY A 356 16.68 15.73 17.91
N GLN A 357 16.06 15.84 19.09
CA GLN A 357 14.69 16.36 19.26
C GLN A 357 14.54 17.80 18.78
N GLU A 358 15.58 18.61 18.95
CA GLU A 358 15.64 20.00 18.51
C GLU A 358 15.75 20.16 16.99
N ASN A 359 16.11 19.11 16.26
CA ASN A 359 16.40 19.16 14.82
C ASN A 359 15.21 18.73 13.94
N VAL A 360 14.13 18.19 14.51
CA VAL A 360 12.99 17.64 13.74
C VAL A 360 11.72 18.47 13.90
N LYS A 361 11.03 18.75 12.79
CA LYS A 361 9.79 19.54 12.76
C LYS A 361 8.71 18.88 11.92
N ILE A 362 7.49 18.82 12.46
CA ILE A 362 6.31 18.40 11.69
C ILE A 362 5.67 19.60 11.01
N ILE A 363 5.47 19.52 9.70
CA ILE A 363 4.67 20.48 8.93
C ILE A 363 3.22 20.02 9.00
N GLN A 364 2.39 20.78 9.71
CA GLN A 364 0.95 20.50 9.86
C GLN A 364 0.12 21.00 8.66
N ASP A 365 0.66 21.93 7.89
CA ASP A 365 0.00 22.42 6.69
C ASP A 365 0.00 21.36 5.59
N SER A 366 -1.10 21.19 4.87
CA SER A 366 -1.21 20.23 3.76
C SER A 366 -0.80 20.81 2.40
N GLY A 367 -0.53 22.13 2.34
CA GLY A 367 -0.17 22.84 1.13
C GLY A 367 1.17 22.40 0.55
N LYS A 368 1.45 22.85 -0.67
CA LYS A 368 2.72 22.56 -1.34
C LYS A 368 3.84 23.30 -0.61
N VAL A 369 4.83 22.54 -0.13
CA VAL A 369 6.01 23.08 0.53
C VAL A 369 7.03 23.48 -0.54
N ASN A 370 7.54 24.72 -0.42
CA ASN A 370 8.66 25.18 -1.22
C ASN A 370 9.95 24.99 -0.42
N PRO A 371 10.89 24.13 -0.86
CA PRO A 371 12.11 23.85 -0.10
C PRO A 371 12.96 25.08 0.20
N LYS A 372 12.84 26.16 -0.60
CA LYS A 372 13.56 27.42 -0.38
C LYS A 372 13.10 28.19 0.85
N ASP A 373 11.89 27.93 1.33
CA ASP A 373 11.31 28.61 2.48
C ASP A 373 11.58 27.85 3.80
N LEU A 374 12.25 26.70 3.71
CA LEU A 374 12.64 25.88 4.85
C LEU A 374 14.05 26.23 5.34
N ASP A 375 14.26 26.17 6.67
CA ASP A 375 15.59 26.34 7.26
C ASP A 375 16.37 25.03 7.18
N SER A 376 17.51 25.04 6.47
CA SER A 376 18.36 23.86 6.24
C SER A 376 18.90 23.21 7.52
N LYS A 377 18.76 23.85 8.69
CA LYS A 377 19.13 23.28 9.99
C LYS A 377 18.18 22.22 10.51
N TYR A 378 16.97 22.12 9.97
CA TYR A 378 15.95 21.20 10.45
C TYR A 378 15.60 20.11 9.43
N ALA A 379 15.26 18.94 9.93
CA ALA A 379 14.58 17.87 9.24
C ALA A 379 13.06 18.11 9.34
N TYR A 380 12.39 18.33 8.21
CA TYR A 380 10.95 18.53 8.16
C TYR A 380 10.23 17.29 7.65
N ILE A 381 9.11 16.97 8.29
CA ILE A 381 8.21 15.88 7.88
C ILE A 381 6.81 16.46 7.74
N GLN A 382 6.26 16.41 6.53
CA GLN A 382 4.88 16.82 6.28
C GLN A 382 3.99 15.59 6.30
N VAL A 383 2.97 15.59 7.16
CA VAL A 383 2.00 14.49 7.27
C VAL A 383 0.62 15.02 6.94
N THR A 384 -0.07 14.38 6.00
CA THR A 384 -1.40 14.79 5.53
C THR A 384 -2.30 13.57 5.43
N HIS A 385 -3.47 13.60 6.06
CA HIS A 385 -4.47 12.55 5.89
C HIS A 385 -4.98 12.53 4.44
N VAL A 386 -5.08 11.34 3.86
CA VAL A 386 -5.62 11.13 2.51
C VAL A 386 -6.67 10.02 2.54
N THR A 387 -7.62 10.07 1.62
CA THR A 387 -8.61 9.00 1.43
C THR A 387 -8.41 8.34 0.07
N PRO A 388 -8.79 7.06 -0.11
CA PRO A 388 -8.90 6.46 -1.44
C PRO A 388 -9.68 7.36 -2.41
N TYR A 389 -9.17 7.47 -3.63
CA TYR A 389 -9.83 8.21 -4.72
C TYR A 389 -10.23 7.23 -5.82
N LEU A 390 -11.51 7.22 -6.15
CA LEU A 390 -12.11 6.45 -7.23
C LEU A 390 -12.75 7.45 -8.20
N ASP A 391 -12.60 7.21 -9.50
CA ASP A 391 -13.35 7.98 -10.49
C ASP A 391 -14.79 7.48 -10.59
N ASP A 392 -15.64 8.23 -11.30
CA ASP A 392 -17.09 7.95 -11.38
C ASP A 392 -17.38 6.53 -11.86
N LYS A 393 -16.59 6.03 -12.83
CA LYS A 393 -16.73 4.66 -13.33
C LYS A 393 -16.34 3.63 -12.27
N GLU A 394 -15.22 3.84 -11.58
CA GLU A 394 -14.82 2.96 -10.48
C GLU A 394 -15.81 2.96 -9.33
N VAL A 395 -16.47 4.09 -9.04
CA VAL A 395 -17.52 4.17 -8.01
C VAL A 395 -18.75 3.34 -8.39
N GLU A 396 -19.10 3.30 -9.68
CA GLU A 396 -20.18 2.45 -10.20
C GLU A 396 -19.82 0.95 -10.17
N ASP A 397 -18.59 0.62 -10.54
CA ASP A 397 -18.10 -0.77 -10.63
C ASP A 397 -17.84 -1.38 -9.24
N ARG A 398 -17.25 -0.60 -8.31
CA ARG A 398 -16.88 -1.03 -6.95
C ARG A 398 -18.01 -0.73 -5.97
N LYS A 399 -18.85 -1.72 -5.70
CA LYS A 399 -20.11 -1.54 -4.95
C LYS A 399 -19.91 -1.64 -3.45
N THR A 400 -19.02 -2.53 -3.02
CA THR A 400 -18.79 -2.83 -1.61
C THR A 400 -17.66 -1.98 -1.00
N ASP A 401 -17.69 -1.81 0.33
CA ASP A 401 -16.60 -1.12 1.04
C ASP A 401 -15.25 -1.82 0.87
N PHE A 402 -15.26 -3.15 0.73
CA PHE A 402 -14.06 -3.93 0.43
C PHE A 402 -13.46 -3.55 -0.93
N GLU A 403 -14.27 -3.54 -2.00
CA GLU A 403 -13.80 -3.19 -3.34
C GLU A 403 -13.28 -1.74 -3.40
N LYS A 404 -13.88 -0.83 -2.62
CA LYS A 404 -13.44 0.57 -2.49
C LYS A 404 -12.17 0.75 -1.65
N SER A 405 -11.70 -0.29 -0.97
CA SER A 405 -10.53 -0.26 -0.07
C SER A 405 -9.45 -1.29 -0.41
N HIS A 406 -9.66 -2.10 -1.45
CA HIS A 406 -8.71 -3.10 -1.93
C HIS A 406 -8.27 -2.80 -3.37
N ASN A 407 -7.01 -3.08 -3.69
CA ASN A 407 -6.35 -2.71 -4.94
C ASN A 407 -6.53 -1.22 -5.27
N ILE A 408 -6.20 -0.37 -4.29
CA ILE A 408 -6.30 1.09 -4.37
C ILE A 408 -4.94 1.70 -4.70
N ARG A 409 -4.90 2.58 -5.70
CA ARG A 409 -3.68 3.24 -6.17
C ARG A 409 -3.72 4.76 -6.11
N ARG A 410 -4.93 5.33 -6.03
CA ARG A 410 -5.14 6.78 -6.04
C ARG A 410 -5.67 7.23 -4.69
N PHE A 411 -5.17 8.37 -4.24
CA PHE A 411 -5.50 8.97 -2.95
C PHE A 411 -5.77 10.45 -3.13
N VAL A 412 -6.68 11.02 -2.35
CA VAL A 412 -7.05 12.43 -2.44
C VAL A 412 -6.98 13.11 -1.08
N PHE A 413 -6.54 14.36 -1.08
CA PHE A 413 -6.74 15.29 0.02
C PHE A 413 -7.11 16.66 -0.53
N GLU A 414 -7.67 17.49 0.35
CA GLU A 414 -8.17 18.81 -0.01
C GLU A 414 -7.48 19.86 0.87
N THR A 415 -7.04 20.96 0.24
CA THR A 415 -6.40 22.10 0.92
C THR A 415 -7.24 23.35 0.69
N PRO A 416 -7.75 23.99 1.75
CA PRO A 416 -8.48 25.25 1.62
C PRO A 416 -7.52 26.40 1.30
N PHE A 417 -7.95 27.31 0.44
CA PHE A 417 -7.26 28.57 0.17
C PHE A 417 -8.26 29.65 -0.23
N THR A 418 -7.88 30.92 -0.21
CA THR A 418 -8.71 32.04 -0.67
C THR A 418 -8.17 32.60 -1.97
N VAL A 419 -9.00 33.35 -2.70
CA VAL A 419 -8.57 34.10 -3.90
C VAL A 419 -7.38 35.03 -3.60
N SER A 420 -7.28 35.52 -2.37
CA SER A 420 -6.17 36.36 -1.87
C SER A 420 -4.94 35.58 -1.38
N GLY A 421 -4.97 34.24 -1.40
CA GLY A 421 -3.85 33.37 -1.00
C GLY A 421 -3.78 33.02 0.49
N LYS A 422 -4.77 33.43 1.31
CA LYS A 422 -4.90 32.98 2.71
C LYS A 422 -5.46 31.56 2.76
N LYS A 423 -5.34 30.88 3.90
CA LYS A 423 -5.88 29.51 4.07
C LYS A 423 -7.39 29.47 4.23
N GLN A 424 -7.95 30.39 5.02
CA GLN A 424 -9.37 30.47 5.33
C GLN A 424 -9.90 31.88 5.09
N GLY A 425 -11.13 31.97 4.61
CA GLY A 425 -11.85 33.22 4.36
C GLY A 425 -13.37 33.04 4.47
N GLY A 426 -14.12 34.07 4.07
CA GLY A 426 -15.58 33.97 3.94
C GLY A 426 -15.97 33.03 2.80
N VAL A 427 -17.22 32.54 2.82
CA VAL A 427 -17.73 31.60 1.81
C VAL A 427 -17.57 32.09 0.37
N GLU A 428 -17.63 33.40 0.14
CA GLU A 428 -17.47 34.03 -1.19
C GLU A 428 -16.02 34.02 -1.72
N GLU A 429 -15.02 33.87 -0.85
CA GLU A 429 -13.61 33.85 -1.22
C GLU A 429 -12.97 32.47 -1.07
N GLN A 430 -13.64 31.56 -0.36
CA GLN A 430 -13.10 30.25 0.01
C GLN A 430 -13.07 29.31 -1.19
N CYS A 431 -11.86 29.05 -1.69
CA CYS A 431 -11.57 28.05 -2.70
C CYS A 431 -11.08 26.76 -2.04
N LYS A 432 -11.04 25.68 -2.82
CA LYS A 432 -10.53 24.38 -2.39
C LYS A 432 -9.67 23.74 -3.46
N ARG A 433 -8.45 23.33 -3.10
CA ARG A 433 -7.56 22.58 -4.00
C ARG A 433 -7.68 21.11 -3.70
N ARG A 434 -8.17 20.33 -4.66
CA ARG A 434 -8.19 18.86 -4.60
C ARG A 434 -6.91 18.33 -5.20
N THR A 435 -6.15 17.57 -4.42
CA THR A 435 -4.89 16.94 -4.87
C THR A 435 -5.06 15.44 -4.91
N VAL A 436 -4.95 14.85 -6.10
CA VAL A 436 -4.98 13.39 -6.32
C VAL A 436 -3.56 12.88 -6.51
N LEU A 437 -3.14 11.95 -5.66
CA LEU A 437 -1.85 11.29 -5.65
C LEU A 437 -1.99 9.87 -6.19
N THR A 438 -1.09 9.46 -7.08
CA THR A 438 -1.03 8.09 -7.60
C THR A 438 0.26 7.43 -7.17
N THR A 439 0.16 6.25 -6.55
CA THR A 439 1.29 5.47 -6.08
C THR A 439 1.88 4.57 -7.16
N THR A 440 3.11 4.13 -6.95
CA THR A 440 3.80 3.18 -7.86
C THR A 440 3.09 1.82 -7.94
N HIS A 441 2.52 1.35 -6.84
CA HIS A 441 1.87 0.06 -6.67
C HIS A 441 0.51 0.24 -5.96
N CYS A 442 -0.37 -0.75 -6.03
CA CYS A 442 -1.66 -0.73 -5.35
C CYS A 442 -1.52 -1.16 -3.88
N PHE A 443 -2.37 -0.63 -2.99
CA PHE A 443 -2.56 -1.16 -1.65
C PHE A 443 -3.67 -2.23 -1.60
N PRO A 444 -3.54 -3.26 -0.74
CA PRO A 444 -2.36 -3.61 0.06
C PRO A 444 -1.19 -4.08 -0.82
N TYR A 445 0.02 -4.00 -0.30
CA TYR A 445 1.25 -4.42 -0.98
C TYR A 445 2.19 -5.12 0.00
N VAL A 446 3.33 -5.63 -0.47
CA VAL A 446 4.39 -6.19 0.39
C VAL A 446 5.07 -5.13 1.28
N LYS A 447 4.72 -3.84 1.09
CA LYS A 447 5.20 -2.70 1.87
C LYS A 447 4.05 -1.83 2.36
N LYS A 448 4.21 -1.29 3.56
CA LYS A 448 3.25 -0.40 4.23
C LYS A 448 3.29 1.05 3.71
N ARG A 449 4.42 1.47 3.12
CA ARG A 449 4.54 2.76 2.42
C ARG A 449 4.90 2.57 0.96
N ILE A 450 4.30 3.37 0.08
CA ILE A 450 4.49 3.29 -1.37
C ILE A 450 4.74 4.70 -1.91
N ALA A 451 5.79 4.85 -2.72
CA ALA A 451 6.16 6.13 -3.30
C ALA A 451 5.05 6.68 -4.22
N VAL A 452 4.81 7.98 -4.12
CA VAL A 452 3.97 8.74 -5.05
C VAL A 452 4.74 8.92 -6.36
N MET A 453 4.15 8.50 -7.47
CA MET A 453 4.75 8.65 -8.81
C MET A 453 4.17 9.81 -9.60
N TYR A 454 2.93 10.20 -9.31
CA TYR A 454 2.21 11.21 -10.06
C TYR A 454 1.22 11.93 -9.15
N GLN A 455 1.06 13.23 -9.41
CA GLN A 455 0.13 14.09 -8.70
C GLN A 455 -0.64 14.95 -9.71
N HIS A 456 -1.95 15.07 -9.48
CA HIS A 456 -2.83 15.96 -10.21
C HIS A 456 -3.54 16.89 -9.24
N GLN A 457 -3.72 18.16 -9.61
CA GLN A 457 -4.39 19.16 -8.79
C GLN A 457 -5.51 19.82 -9.57
N THR A 458 -6.66 20.00 -8.91
CA THR A 458 -7.81 20.70 -9.44
C THR A 458 -8.28 21.73 -8.41
N ASP A 459 -8.41 22.97 -8.84
CA ASP A 459 -8.87 24.07 -7.99
C ASP A 459 -10.38 24.28 -8.21
N LEU A 460 -11.14 24.26 -7.12
CA LEU A 460 -12.56 24.58 -7.10
C LEU A 460 -12.74 26.04 -6.67
N SER A 461 -13.50 26.78 -7.47
CA SER A 461 -13.94 28.14 -7.15
C SER A 461 -14.94 28.14 -5.98
N PRO A 462 -15.21 29.29 -5.34
CA PRO A 462 -16.07 29.34 -4.15
C PRO A 462 -17.47 28.77 -4.35
N ILE A 463 -18.10 29.02 -5.51
CA ILE A 463 -19.40 28.41 -5.84
C ILE A 463 -19.31 26.90 -6.06
N GLU A 464 -18.18 26.40 -6.59
CA GLU A 464 -17.96 24.97 -6.76
C GLU A 464 -17.70 24.26 -5.43
N VAL A 465 -17.05 24.93 -4.48
CA VAL A 465 -16.92 24.45 -3.10
C VAL A 465 -18.31 24.29 -2.47
N ALA A 466 -19.18 25.29 -2.61
CA ALA A 466 -20.55 25.20 -2.12
C ALA A 466 -21.33 24.04 -2.75
N ILE A 467 -21.22 23.85 -4.07
CA ILE A 467 -21.86 22.72 -4.77
C ILE A 467 -21.33 21.38 -4.25
N ASP A 468 -20.02 21.23 -4.13
CA ASP A 468 -19.35 19.98 -3.71
C ASP A 468 -19.73 19.61 -2.27
N GLU A 469 -19.66 20.56 -1.33
CA GLU A 469 -20.02 20.33 0.07
C GLU A 469 -21.51 20.03 0.24
N MET A 470 -22.39 20.77 -0.43
CA MET A 470 -23.82 20.54 -0.35
C MET A 470 -24.22 19.20 -0.98
N SER A 471 -23.61 18.82 -2.11
CA SER A 471 -23.84 17.52 -2.75
C SER A 471 -23.39 16.37 -1.86
N SER A 472 -22.23 16.50 -1.21
CA SER A 472 -21.75 15.52 -0.22
C SER A 472 -22.72 15.37 0.96
N LYS A 473 -23.28 16.49 1.44
CA LYS A 473 -24.27 16.48 2.53
C LYS A 473 -25.58 15.80 2.14
N VAL A 474 -26.06 16.04 0.92
CA VAL A 474 -27.22 15.34 0.34
C VAL A 474 -26.97 13.83 0.29
N ALA A 475 -25.82 13.42 -0.25
CA ALA A 475 -25.45 12.01 -0.39
C ALA A 475 -25.37 11.32 0.99
N GLU A 476 -24.74 11.97 1.98
CA GLU A 476 -24.63 11.44 3.34
C GLU A 476 -26.00 11.27 4.00
N LEU A 477 -26.89 12.27 3.91
CA LEU A 477 -28.25 12.17 4.47
C LEU A 477 -29.07 11.06 3.80
N ARG A 478 -29.04 10.99 2.46
CA ARG A 478 -29.74 9.94 1.70
C ARG A 478 -29.24 8.55 2.06
N GLN A 479 -27.92 8.38 2.17
CA GLN A 479 -27.31 7.11 2.57
C GLN A 479 -27.81 6.68 3.95
N LEU A 480 -27.80 7.58 4.94
CA LEU A 480 -28.29 7.29 6.30
C LEU A 480 -29.78 6.95 6.34
N CYS A 481 -30.60 7.59 5.51
CA CYS A 481 -32.03 7.30 5.42
C CYS A 481 -32.35 5.98 4.71
N SER A 482 -31.49 5.55 3.79
CA SER A 482 -31.67 4.33 2.99
C SER A 482 -31.12 3.06 3.65
N ALA A 483 -30.45 3.18 4.79
CA ALA A 483 -29.86 2.05 5.50
C ALA A 483 -30.94 1.08 6.02
N SER A 484 -30.70 -0.22 5.88
CA SER A 484 -31.62 -1.26 6.36
C SER A 484 -31.86 -1.17 7.87
N GLU A 485 -30.82 -0.83 8.63
CA GLU A 485 -30.89 -0.42 10.03
C GLU A 485 -30.34 1.00 10.17
N VAL A 486 -31.19 1.92 10.60
CA VAL A 486 -30.84 3.34 10.70
C VAL A 486 -30.12 3.60 12.03
N ASP A 487 -28.86 4.06 11.96
CA ASP A 487 -28.15 4.63 13.11
C ASP A 487 -28.77 5.98 13.47
N MET A 488 -29.69 5.95 14.42
CA MET A 488 -30.43 7.13 14.87
C MET A 488 -29.51 8.25 15.37
N ILE A 489 -28.43 7.93 16.09
CA ILE A 489 -27.51 8.92 16.65
C ILE A 489 -26.76 9.62 15.51
N ARG A 490 -26.24 8.85 14.55
CA ARG A 490 -25.54 9.41 13.40
C ARG A 490 -26.47 10.22 12.50
N LEU A 491 -27.70 9.74 12.28
CA LEU A 491 -28.73 10.48 11.54
C LEU A 491 -29.04 11.82 12.22
N GLN A 492 -29.33 11.82 13.53
CA GLN A 492 -29.64 13.02 14.30
C GLN A 492 -28.48 14.02 14.28
N LEU A 493 -27.24 13.56 14.51
CA LEU A 493 -26.05 14.42 14.49
C LEU A 493 -25.88 15.12 13.14
N LYS A 494 -26.02 14.39 12.03
CA LYS A 494 -25.87 14.93 10.68
C LYS A 494 -27.03 15.81 10.25
N LEU A 495 -28.25 15.44 10.63
CA LEU A 495 -29.45 16.22 10.37
C LEU A 495 -29.43 17.55 11.14
N GLN A 496 -29.16 17.51 12.44
CA GLN A 496 -29.04 18.71 13.28
C GLN A 496 -27.94 19.64 12.77
N GLY A 497 -26.76 19.10 12.43
CA GLY A 497 -25.68 19.88 11.80
C GLY A 497 -26.02 20.44 10.40
N SER A 498 -27.18 20.08 9.85
CA SER A 498 -27.69 20.56 8.57
C SER A 498 -28.75 21.65 8.71
N ILE A 499 -29.71 21.47 9.62
CA ILE A 499 -30.87 22.37 9.79
C ILE A 499 -30.76 23.33 10.99
N SER A 500 -29.97 22.97 12.00
CA SER A 500 -29.85 23.69 13.28
C SER A 500 -28.40 24.06 13.56
N VAL A 501 -27.79 24.79 12.63
CA VAL A 501 -26.37 25.14 12.67
C VAL A 501 -26.14 26.27 13.70
N GLN A 502 -25.38 25.98 14.76
CA GLN A 502 -25.11 26.95 15.84
C GLN A 502 -23.69 27.54 15.80
N VAL A 503 -22.73 26.84 15.20
CA VAL A 503 -21.30 27.18 15.26
C VAL A 503 -20.71 27.61 13.91
N ASN A 504 -21.15 26.97 12.82
CA ASN A 504 -20.69 27.26 11.46
C ASN A 504 -21.72 28.10 10.71
N ALA A 505 -21.30 28.82 9.65
CA ALA A 505 -22.17 29.70 8.86
C ALA A 505 -23.39 28.99 8.23
N GLY A 506 -23.32 27.66 8.07
CA GLY A 506 -24.43 26.81 7.67
C GLY A 506 -24.75 26.85 6.16
N PRO A 507 -25.64 25.95 5.68
CA PRO A 507 -26.02 25.91 4.26
C PRO A 507 -26.59 27.23 3.72
N LEU A 508 -27.32 27.98 4.55
CA LEU A 508 -27.90 29.27 4.15
C LEU A 508 -26.85 30.33 3.82
N ALA A 509 -25.63 30.24 4.38
CA ALA A 509 -24.55 31.14 3.99
C ALA A 509 -24.17 30.97 2.52
N TYR A 510 -24.17 29.74 2.00
CA TYR A 510 -23.96 29.48 0.58
C TYR A 510 -25.11 30.01 -0.29
N ALA A 511 -26.36 29.84 0.15
CA ALA A 511 -27.50 30.37 -0.58
C ALA A 511 -27.43 31.91 -0.68
N ARG A 512 -27.19 32.63 0.43
CA ARG A 512 -27.08 34.09 0.44
C ARG A 512 -25.91 34.60 -0.42
N ALA A 513 -24.77 33.91 -0.36
CA ALA A 513 -23.55 34.29 -1.09
C ALA A 513 -23.66 34.08 -2.61
N PHE A 514 -24.36 33.04 -3.06
CA PHE A 514 -24.29 32.58 -4.45
C PHE A 514 -25.61 32.59 -5.21
N LEU A 515 -26.77 32.62 -4.52
CA LEU A 515 -28.08 32.46 -5.16
C LEU A 515 -28.95 33.73 -5.12
N ASP A 516 -28.63 34.72 -4.29
CA ASP A 516 -29.30 36.02 -4.29
C ASP A 516 -29.14 36.73 -5.65
N ASP A 517 -30.20 37.39 -6.14
CA ASP A 517 -30.23 38.01 -7.48
C ASP A 517 -29.10 39.01 -7.74
N SER A 518 -28.61 39.69 -6.70
CA SER A 518 -27.51 40.64 -6.81
C SER A 518 -26.14 39.96 -6.93
N SER A 519 -26.00 38.78 -6.33
CA SER A 519 -24.75 38.00 -6.27
C SER A 519 -24.65 36.94 -7.36
N ALA A 520 -25.76 36.28 -7.72
CA ALA A 520 -25.81 35.19 -8.70
C ALA A 520 -25.25 35.61 -10.08
N LYS A 521 -25.46 36.87 -10.48
CA LYS A 521 -24.94 37.44 -11.74
C LYS A 521 -23.41 37.49 -11.83
N LYS A 522 -22.70 37.32 -10.70
CA LYS A 522 -21.23 37.29 -10.65
C LYS A 522 -20.65 35.92 -11.02
N TYR A 523 -21.48 34.88 -11.10
CA TYR A 523 -21.06 33.49 -11.28
C TYR A 523 -21.63 32.89 -12.57
N PRO A 524 -21.02 31.83 -13.13
CA PRO A 524 -21.53 31.16 -14.31
C PRO A 524 -22.95 30.60 -14.11
N ASP A 525 -23.87 30.88 -15.03
CA ASP A 525 -25.29 30.48 -14.94
C ASP A 525 -25.49 28.97 -14.73
N ASN A 526 -24.64 28.14 -15.33
CA ASN A 526 -24.69 26.69 -15.16
C ASN A 526 -24.37 26.27 -13.72
N LYS A 527 -23.41 26.91 -13.06
CA LYS A 527 -23.04 26.64 -11.66
C LYS A 527 -24.12 27.13 -10.70
N VAL A 528 -24.70 28.31 -10.95
CA VAL A 528 -25.85 28.81 -10.17
C VAL A 528 -27.04 27.85 -10.27
N LYS A 529 -27.39 27.42 -11.48
CA LYS A 529 -28.46 26.42 -11.70
C LYS A 529 -28.17 25.10 -10.99
N GLN A 530 -26.93 24.61 -11.07
CA GLN A 530 -26.50 23.39 -10.38
C GLN A 530 -26.63 23.54 -8.86
N LEU A 531 -26.20 24.66 -8.28
CA LEU A 531 -26.32 24.90 -6.84
C LEU A 531 -27.78 24.97 -6.40
N LYS A 532 -28.65 25.67 -7.15
CA LYS A 532 -30.11 25.67 -6.89
C LYS A 532 -30.67 24.24 -6.85
N GLU A 533 -30.30 23.41 -7.82
CA GLU A 533 -30.74 22.02 -7.87
C GLU A 533 -30.26 21.19 -6.66
N VAL A 534 -28.99 21.34 -6.28
CA VAL A 534 -28.45 20.68 -5.08
C VAL A 534 -29.20 21.12 -3.82
N PHE A 535 -29.59 22.40 -3.69
CA PHE A 535 -30.40 22.86 -2.56
C PHE A 535 -31.80 22.26 -2.53
N ARG A 536 -32.45 22.04 -3.68
CA ARG A 536 -33.73 21.33 -3.73
C ARG A 536 -33.57 19.90 -3.21
N GLN A 537 -32.56 19.20 -3.71
CA GLN A 537 -32.23 17.85 -3.26
C GLN A 537 -31.87 17.79 -1.77
N PHE A 538 -31.23 18.82 -1.25
CA PHE A 538 -30.90 18.97 0.16
C PHE A 538 -32.15 19.15 1.04
N VAL A 539 -33.08 20.01 0.62
CA VAL A 539 -34.36 20.19 1.31
C VAL A 539 -35.14 18.88 1.34
N ASP A 540 -35.19 18.14 0.22
CA ASP A 540 -35.86 16.84 0.13
C ASP A 540 -35.17 15.80 1.04
N ALA A 541 -33.84 15.73 1.02
CA ALA A 541 -33.08 14.80 1.87
C ALA A 541 -33.27 15.11 3.37
N CYS A 542 -33.30 16.39 3.76
CA CYS A 542 -33.59 16.80 5.13
C CYS A 542 -35.04 16.45 5.53
N GLY A 543 -36.01 16.64 4.63
CA GLY A 543 -37.41 16.27 4.86
C GLY A 543 -37.59 14.76 5.07
N GLN A 544 -36.94 13.96 4.21
CA GLN A 544 -36.90 12.51 4.35
C GLN A 544 -36.24 12.10 5.67
N ALA A 545 -35.10 12.69 6.02
CA ALA A 545 -34.38 12.41 7.26
C ALA A 545 -35.20 12.75 8.51
N LEU A 546 -35.94 13.86 8.49
CA LEU A 546 -36.90 14.20 9.55
C LEU A 546 -38.01 13.15 9.65
N GLY A 547 -38.58 12.73 8.52
CA GLY A 547 -39.62 11.71 8.50
C GLY A 547 -39.13 10.34 9.00
N VAL A 548 -37.88 9.97 8.71
CA VAL A 548 -37.26 8.77 9.29
C VAL A 548 -37.03 8.95 10.79
N ASN A 549 -36.48 10.10 11.21
CA ASN A 549 -36.24 10.38 12.62
C ASN A 549 -37.52 10.35 13.45
N GLU A 550 -38.63 10.93 12.96
CA GLU A 550 -39.93 10.92 13.63
C GLU A 550 -40.43 9.51 13.98
N ARG A 551 -40.11 8.52 13.14
CA ARG A 551 -40.50 7.12 13.36
C ARG A 551 -39.62 6.40 14.38
N LEU A 552 -38.44 6.94 14.69
CA LEU A 552 -37.41 6.29 15.52
C LEU A 552 -37.30 6.90 16.91
N ILE A 553 -37.68 8.16 17.09
CA ILE A 553 -37.63 8.86 18.38
C ILE A 553 -38.56 8.25 19.42
N LYS A 554 -38.24 8.50 20.68
CA LYS A 554 -39.07 8.21 21.85
C LYS A 554 -39.73 9.50 22.37
N GLU A 555 -40.70 9.37 23.28
CA GLU A 555 -41.45 10.52 23.84
C GLU A 555 -40.55 11.61 24.45
N ASP A 556 -39.42 11.22 25.06
CA ASP A 556 -38.44 12.15 25.65
C ASP A 556 -37.65 12.97 24.61
N GLN A 557 -37.71 12.59 23.34
CA GLN A 557 -37.06 13.29 22.23
C GLN A 557 -38.04 14.09 21.35
N GLN A 558 -39.33 14.15 21.71
CA GLN A 558 -40.36 14.80 20.91
C GLN A 558 -40.12 16.32 20.78
N GLU A 559 -39.79 17.00 21.89
CA GLU A 559 -39.53 18.44 21.89
C GLU A 559 -38.34 18.81 21.00
N TYR A 560 -37.25 18.03 21.08
CA TYR A 560 -36.09 18.15 20.20
C TYR A 560 -36.47 17.99 18.72
N HIS A 561 -37.31 17.01 18.39
CA HIS A 561 -37.76 16.79 17.03
C HIS A 561 -38.66 17.91 16.50
N ASP A 562 -39.55 18.43 17.34
CA ASP A 562 -40.42 19.56 16.98
C ASP A 562 -39.61 20.84 16.72
N GLU A 563 -38.55 21.08 17.50
CA GLU A 563 -37.59 22.15 17.26
C GLU A 563 -36.86 21.97 15.91
N MET A 564 -36.38 20.75 15.62
CA MET A 564 -35.78 20.43 14.31
C MET A 564 -36.75 20.68 13.14
N LYS A 565 -38.03 20.30 13.29
CA LYS A 565 -39.07 20.59 12.28
C LYS A 565 -39.31 22.09 12.12
N ALA A 566 -39.30 22.86 13.20
CA ALA A 566 -39.42 24.31 13.14
C ALA A 566 -38.24 24.94 12.37
N ASN A 567 -37.01 24.57 12.74
CA ASN A 567 -35.79 25.03 12.07
C ASN A 567 -35.76 24.67 10.58
N TYR A 568 -36.21 23.47 10.22
CA TYR A 568 -36.34 23.05 8.82
C TYR A 568 -37.34 23.91 8.03
N ARG A 569 -38.50 24.24 8.63
CA ARG A 569 -39.49 25.14 7.98
C ARG A 569 -38.94 26.54 7.79
N ASP A 570 -38.22 27.07 8.77
CA ASP A 570 -37.59 28.39 8.66
C ASP A 570 -36.52 28.40 7.57
N MET A 571 -35.69 27.36 7.49
CA MET A 571 -34.70 27.19 6.44
C MET A 571 -35.34 27.14 5.04
N ILE A 572 -36.46 26.41 4.87
CA ILE A 572 -37.19 26.36 3.60
C ILE A 572 -37.72 27.74 3.20
N ARG A 573 -38.33 28.45 4.15
CA ARG A 573 -38.88 29.79 3.91
C ARG A 573 -37.78 30.72 3.42
N GLU A 574 -36.66 30.75 4.12
CA GLU A 574 -35.54 31.61 3.74
C GLU A 574 -34.91 31.20 2.39
N LEU A 575 -34.75 29.90 2.13
CA LEU A 575 -34.28 29.43 0.82
C LEU A 575 -35.24 29.83 -0.31
N SER A 576 -36.55 29.76 -0.06
CA SER A 576 -37.56 30.16 -1.05
C SER A 576 -37.49 31.65 -1.36
N ASP A 577 -37.26 32.47 -0.31
CA ASP A 577 -37.08 33.92 -0.46
C ASP A 577 -35.81 34.25 -1.26
N ILE A 578 -34.68 33.60 -0.96
CA ILE A 578 -33.40 33.80 -1.66
C ILE A 578 -33.46 33.32 -3.12
N MET A 579 -34.08 32.17 -3.37
CA MET A 579 -34.10 31.55 -4.70
C MET A 579 -35.20 32.12 -5.61
N HIS A 580 -36.13 32.90 -5.04
CA HIS A 580 -37.34 33.44 -5.67
C HIS A 580 -38.24 32.36 -6.29
N GLU A 581 -38.31 31.20 -5.64
CA GLU A 581 -39.13 30.06 -6.04
C GLU A 581 -39.60 29.30 -4.80
N GLN A 582 -40.71 28.56 -4.90
CA GLN A 582 -41.18 27.72 -3.80
C GLN A 582 -40.29 26.46 -3.70
N VAL A 583 -39.52 26.34 -2.62
CA VAL A 583 -38.62 25.20 -2.39
C VAL A 583 -39.30 24.19 -1.46
N GLY A 584 -39.43 22.93 -1.90
CA GLY A 584 -40.05 21.83 -1.14
C GLY A 584 -41.48 21.47 -1.56
N THR A 585 -41.89 20.20 -1.39
CA THR A 585 -43.23 19.70 -1.79
C THR A 585 -44.33 20.15 -0.82
N PRO A 586 -45.58 20.37 -1.30
CA PRO A 586 -46.73 20.72 -0.45
C PRO A 586 -46.97 19.75 0.72
N GLU A 587 -46.65 18.47 0.56
CA GLU A 587 -46.81 17.44 1.62
C GLU A 587 -45.92 17.68 2.85
N HIS A 588 -44.78 18.38 2.72
CA HIS A 588 -43.92 18.73 3.86
C HIS A 588 -44.41 19.95 4.65
N VAL A 589 -45.34 20.72 4.08
CA VAL A 589 -45.92 21.94 4.69
C VAL A 589 -47.30 21.65 5.31
N ILE A 590 -48.01 20.63 4.81
CA ILE A 590 -49.38 20.28 5.23
C ILE A 590 -49.35 19.23 6.36
N ASN A 591 -48.95 19.65 7.55
CA ASN A 591 -49.37 19.00 8.81
C ASN A 591 -49.84 20.03 9.84
N GLN A 592 -50.37 21.16 9.37
CA GLN A 592 -50.86 22.25 10.22
C GLN A 592 -52.40 22.31 10.38
N SER A 593 -53.18 21.31 9.94
CA SER A 593 -54.65 21.44 10.00
C SER A 593 -55.46 20.14 10.11
N SER A 594 -55.19 19.32 11.13
CA SER A 594 -56.14 18.28 11.57
C SER A 594 -56.21 18.13 13.09
N GLY A 595 -56.07 19.25 13.81
CA GLY A 595 -56.34 19.38 15.25
C GLY A 595 -57.60 20.19 15.55
N ARG A 596 -58.76 19.87 14.92
CA ARG A 596 -60.06 20.39 15.35
C ARG A 596 -61.14 19.30 15.30
N ARG A 597 -61.49 18.82 16.51
CA ARG A 597 -62.76 18.26 16.99
C ARG A 597 -63.48 17.23 16.11
N CYS A 598 -63.63 16.03 16.67
CA CYS A 598 -64.96 15.44 16.85
C CYS A 598 -65.01 14.80 18.25
N GLN A 599 -65.58 15.53 19.20
CA GLN A 599 -66.28 14.95 20.35
C GLN A 599 -67.72 14.67 19.88
N ASP A 600 -68.27 13.58 20.41
CA ASP A 600 -69.67 13.18 20.49
C ASP A 600 -70.41 12.82 19.20
N SER A 601 -70.71 11.52 19.04
CA SER A 601 -72.11 11.06 19.22
C SER A 601 -72.13 9.58 19.58
N SER A 602 -72.72 9.31 20.74
CA SER A 602 -73.26 8.02 21.19
C SER A 602 -74.32 7.48 20.22
N VAL A 603 -74.29 6.18 19.94
CA VAL A 603 -75.34 5.14 20.18
C VAL A 603 -74.73 3.79 19.87
#